data_AF-A0A836QI25-F1
#
_entry.id   AF-A0A836QI25-F1
#
_cell.length_a   1.000
_cell.length_b   1.000
_cell.length_c   1.000
_cell.angle_alpha   90.00
_cell.angle_beta   90.00
_cell.angle_gamma   90.00
#
_symmetry.space_group_name_H-M   'P 1'
#
loop_
_entity.id
_entity.type
_entity.pdbx_description
1 polymer ?
#
loop_
_entity_poly.entity_id
_entity_poly.type
_entity_poly.pdbx_seq_one_letter_code
_entity_poly.pdbx_strand_id
1 'polypeptide(L)'
;MVNNFKRLESEVMPQYFKLAEKIRVGADFIIEQIGYNARKQDELLRYMELKKIRVPVLANVYVLSRAAARHFSSGRIPGVTVSPELLARVEKEAASPDRGKAFFLEFAAQQCAVAKGLGYGGVYLGGHLKYEDYDHILALSRSYGTSDWKDFASEVNYDLPDEFYFFEPDADTGLNSAEINRRYLASKRPKGLSSLRLRTSLTYRINRYLHDAFFVPGRLGFRIGRTLYGFAERVGGRLQRGLHLAEQVVKVPAFGCRDCGDCSLPDIAYLCPESQCAKNQRNGPCGGTLDGRCEVGEKEGIWVRAYDRLKACGEEEGMLHRPVVYRDGSLAGTSAWANTFMERDHHGRARTPGPREQKRKSSQTRE
;
A
#
# COMPACT_ATOMS: atom_id res chain seq x y z
N MET A 1 -5.55 -1.95 8.99
CA MET A 1 -4.86 -0.65 8.82
C MET A 1 -4.71 -0.25 7.35
N VAL A 2 -5.05 0.99 7.00
CA VAL A 2 -4.85 1.64 5.69
C VAL A 2 -4.26 3.03 5.90
N ASN A 3 -3.47 3.57 4.95
CA ASN A 3 -2.90 4.91 5.07
C ASN A 3 -3.23 5.77 3.83
N ASN A 4 -4.28 6.56 3.94
CA ASN A 4 -4.79 7.53 2.96
C ASN A 4 -4.13 8.93 3.09
N PHE A 5 -3.44 9.20 4.20
CA PHE A 5 -2.72 10.45 4.49
C PHE A 5 -1.35 10.53 3.80
N LYS A 6 -1.22 9.89 2.65
CA LYS A 6 -0.01 9.96 1.82
C LYS A 6 -0.14 11.11 0.83
N ARG A 7 1.01 11.74 0.58
CA ARG A 7 1.07 12.91 -0.31
C ARG A 7 1.02 12.51 -1.78
N LEU A 8 1.71 11.45 -2.18
CA LEU A 8 1.80 11.07 -3.60
C LEU A 8 0.72 10.07 -3.99
N GLU A 9 0.23 10.19 -5.24
CA GLU A 9 -0.67 9.22 -5.85
C GLU A 9 -0.09 7.78 -5.79
N SER A 10 1.20 7.65 -6.09
CA SER A 10 1.95 6.38 -6.07
C SER A 10 2.17 5.81 -4.68
N GLU A 11 1.77 6.54 -3.63
CA GLU A 11 1.71 6.07 -2.26
C GLU A 11 0.28 5.79 -1.81
N VAL A 12 -0.69 6.68 -2.13
CA VAL A 12 -2.11 6.55 -1.75
C VAL A 12 -2.77 5.36 -2.46
N MET A 13 -2.70 5.31 -3.78
CA MET A 13 -3.45 4.32 -4.57
C MET A 13 -3.05 2.87 -4.22
N PRO A 14 -1.76 2.54 -4.07
CA PRO A 14 -1.37 1.21 -3.57
C PRO A 14 -1.92 0.86 -2.17
N GLN A 15 -2.17 1.83 -1.29
CA GLN A 15 -2.78 1.57 0.02
C GLN A 15 -4.25 1.19 -0.14
N TYR A 16 -4.97 1.82 -1.06
CA TYR A 16 -6.34 1.44 -1.42
C TYR A 16 -6.42 0.07 -2.10
N PHE A 17 -5.48 -0.27 -2.97
CA PHE A 17 -5.43 -1.62 -3.54
C PHE A 17 -5.16 -2.66 -2.45
N LYS A 18 -4.26 -2.35 -1.51
CA LYS A 18 -3.97 -3.23 -0.38
C LYS A 18 -5.14 -3.36 0.58
N LEU A 19 -5.91 -2.29 0.77
CA LEU A 19 -7.16 -2.30 1.54
C LEU A 19 -8.15 -3.30 0.96
N ALA A 20 -8.43 -3.22 -0.35
CA ALA A 20 -9.33 -4.14 -1.03
C ALA A 20 -8.87 -5.60 -0.88
N GLU A 21 -7.58 -5.86 -1.05
CA GLU A 21 -7.01 -7.20 -0.88
C GLU A 21 -7.13 -7.74 0.55
N LYS A 22 -6.88 -6.91 1.57
CA LYS A 22 -7.05 -7.31 2.98
C LYS A 22 -8.48 -7.76 3.28
N ILE A 23 -9.46 -7.03 2.75
CA ILE A 23 -10.87 -7.34 2.94
C ILE A 23 -11.24 -8.61 2.17
N ARG A 24 -10.76 -8.73 0.92
CA ARG A 24 -10.95 -9.93 0.08
C ARG A 24 -10.45 -11.21 0.76
N VAL A 25 -9.36 -11.14 1.53
CA VAL A 25 -8.81 -12.29 2.27
C VAL A 25 -9.41 -12.47 3.68
N GLY A 26 -10.41 -11.67 4.07
CA GLY A 26 -11.22 -11.87 5.27
C GLY A 26 -11.02 -10.88 6.41
N ALA A 27 -10.53 -9.65 6.17
CA ALA A 27 -10.53 -8.63 7.20
C ALA A 27 -11.95 -8.08 7.45
N ASP A 28 -12.44 -8.21 8.68
CA ASP A 28 -13.80 -7.79 9.08
C ASP A 28 -13.93 -6.29 9.35
N PHE A 29 -12.83 -5.60 9.64
CA PHE A 29 -12.80 -4.16 9.89
C PHE A 29 -11.44 -3.57 9.55
N ILE A 30 -11.40 -2.24 9.45
CA ILE A 30 -10.21 -1.47 9.12
C ILE A 30 -9.98 -0.42 10.20
N ILE A 31 -8.71 -0.15 10.48
CA ILE A 31 -8.29 1.00 11.27
C ILE A 31 -7.58 1.96 10.32
N GLU A 32 -7.94 3.22 10.32
CA GLU A 32 -7.25 4.25 9.55
C GLU A 32 -5.83 4.49 10.13
N GLN A 33 -4.93 5.07 9.35
CA GLN A 33 -3.67 5.57 9.89
C GLN A 33 -3.90 6.91 10.57
N ILE A 34 -3.01 7.27 11.49
CA ILE A 34 -2.96 8.61 12.07
C ILE A 34 -2.79 9.64 10.96
N GLY A 35 -3.66 10.65 10.97
CA GLY A 35 -3.56 11.83 10.13
C GLY A 35 -4.48 12.93 10.62
N TYR A 36 -4.27 14.14 10.10
CA TYR A 36 -4.89 15.36 10.61
C TYR A 36 -5.60 16.13 9.49
N ASN A 37 -6.32 15.41 8.63
CA ASN A 37 -7.01 15.99 7.48
C ASN A 37 -8.38 15.32 7.27
N ALA A 38 -9.46 16.04 7.55
CA ALA A 38 -10.83 15.56 7.47
C ALA A 38 -11.25 15.22 6.04
N ARG A 39 -10.73 15.94 5.04
CA ARG A 39 -10.98 15.61 3.64
C ARG A 39 -10.32 14.29 3.26
N LYS A 40 -9.14 13.96 3.80
CA LYS A 40 -8.54 12.63 3.63
C LYS A 40 -9.37 11.54 4.31
N GLN A 41 -9.94 11.80 5.47
CA GLN A 41 -10.84 10.87 6.16
C GLN A 41 -12.09 10.57 5.31
N ASP A 42 -12.74 11.63 4.84
CA ASP A 42 -13.90 11.54 3.93
C ASP A 42 -13.54 10.79 2.62
N GLU A 43 -12.34 11.01 2.07
CA GLU A 43 -11.87 10.32 0.85
C GLU A 43 -11.85 8.80 1.01
N LEU A 44 -11.39 8.29 2.16
CA LEU A 44 -11.33 6.86 2.42
C LEU A 44 -12.73 6.22 2.37
N LEU A 45 -13.70 6.83 3.06
CA LEU A 45 -15.08 6.30 3.09
C LEU A 45 -15.74 6.38 1.71
N ARG A 46 -15.56 7.49 0.98
CA ARG A 46 -16.09 7.63 -0.39
C ARG A 46 -15.44 6.66 -1.37
N TYR A 47 -14.14 6.43 -1.25
CA TYR A 47 -13.44 5.44 -2.06
C TYR A 47 -14.00 4.03 -1.81
N MET A 48 -14.23 3.69 -0.53
CA MET A 48 -14.83 2.42 -0.15
C MET A 48 -16.25 2.29 -0.71
N GLU A 49 -17.08 3.33 -0.62
CA GLU A 49 -18.42 3.34 -1.21
C GLU A 49 -18.37 3.15 -2.74
N LEU A 50 -17.50 3.90 -3.44
CA LEU A 50 -17.29 3.76 -4.88
C LEU A 50 -16.91 2.33 -5.28
N LYS A 51 -16.05 1.67 -4.47
CA LYS A 51 -15.62 0.28 -4.69
C LYS A 51 -16.56 -0.76 -4.07
N LYS A 52 -17.71 -0.35 -3.51
CA LYS A 52 -18.71 -1.20 -2.85
C LYS A 52 -18.14 -2.05 -1.71
N ILE A 53 -17.17 -1.49 -0.98
CA ILE A 53 -16.51 -2.13 0.16
C ILE A 53 -17.28 -1.76 1.44
N ARG A 54 -17.88 -2.75 2.10
CA ARG A 54 -18.80 -2.55 3.24
C ARG A 54 -18.29 -3.18 4.54
N VAL A 55 -17.11 -2.77 4.99
CA VAL A 55 -16.59 -3.12 6.33
C VAL A 55 -16.49 -1.87 7.19
N PRO A 56 -16.72 -1.95 8.51
CA PRO A 56 -16.54 -0.82 9.40
C PRO A 56 -15.10 -0.32 9.39
N VAL A 57 -14.95 1.01 9.46
CA VAL A 57 -13.67 1.70 9.57
C VAL A 57 -13.61 2.41 10.92
N LEU A 58 -12.51 2.23 11.65
CA LEU A 58 -12.19 2.96 12.87
C LEU A 58 -11.21 4.08 12.54
N ALA A 59 -11.55 5.32 12.87
CA ALA A 59 -10.64 6.44 12.70
C ALA A 59 -9.54 6.36 13.76
N ASN A 60 -8.28 6.55 13.40
CA ASN A 60 -7.18 6.54 14.34
C ASN A 60 -6.87 7.97 14.79
N VAL A 61 -7.37 8.33 15.97
CA VAL A 61 -7.23 9.66 16.55
C VAL A 61 -6.06 9.62 17.54
N TYR A 62 -4.94 10.21 17.15
CA TYR A 62 -3.78 10.33 18.00
C TYR A 62 -3.77 11.69 18.70
N VAL A 63 -3.78 11.67 20.04
CA VAL A 63 -3.65 12.89 20.84
C VAL A 63 -2.22 13.39 20.75
N LEU A 64 -2.05 14.51 20.05
CA LEU A 64 -0.76 15.12 19.86
C LEU A 64 -0.15 15.62 21.18
N SER A 65 1.17 15.75 21.13
CA SER A 65 1.94 16.57 22.06
C SER A 65 2.94 17.36 21.23
N ARG A 66 3.50 18.43 21.80
CA ARG A 66 4.56 19.20 21.14
C ARG A 66 5.72 18.31 20.66
N ALA A 67 6.14 17.36 21.50
CA ALA A 67 7.22 16.43 21.17
C ALA A 67 6.83 15.47 20.03
N ALA A 68 5.63 14.89 20.09
CA ALA A 68 5.13 14.01 19.03
C ALA A 68 4.96 14.76 17.69
N ALA A 69 4.40 15.97 17.72
CA ALA A 69 4.22 16.80 16.54
C ALA A 69 5.54 17.14 15.86
N ARG A 70 6.56 17.56 16.62
CA ARG A 70 7.93 17.77 16.09
C ARG A 70 8.48 16.51 15.45
N HIS A 71 8.29 15.37 16.10
CA HIS A 71 8.83 14.11 15.59
C HIS A 71 8.14 13.65 14.31
N PHE A 72 6.80 13.73 14.25
CA PHE A 72 6.02 13.44 13.04
C PHE A 72 6.31 14.42 11.91
N SER A 73 6.48 15.71 12.21
CA SER A 73 6.80 16.73 11.20
C SER A 73 8.22 16.59 10.65
N SER A 74 9.16 16.07 11.45
CA SER A 74 10.56 15.85 11.02
C SER A 74 10.73 14.77 9.93
N GLY A 75 9.67 14.03 9.57
CA GLY A 75 9.72 12.94 8.60
C GLY A 75 10.42 11.67 9.09
N ARG A 76 10.85 11.64 10.36
CA ARG A 76 11.54 10.49 10.98
C ARG A 76 10.62 9.33 11.31
N ILE A 77 9.31 9.57 11.46
CA ILE A 77 8.30 8.53 11.60
C ILE A 77 7.63 8.34 10.24
N PRO A 78 7.92 7.24 9.55
CA PRO A 78 7.28 6.92 8.29
C PRO A 78 5.80 6.62 8.52
N GLY A 79 4.94 7.08 7.61
CA GLY A 79 3.52 6.75 7.70
C GLY A 79 2.64 7.77 8.42
N VAL A 80 3.22 8.74 9.12
CA VAL A 80 2.49 9.82 9.79
C VAL A 80 3.22 11.12 9.53
N THR A 81 2.50 12.16 9.13
CA THR A 81 3.09 13.48 8.86
C THR A 81 2.23 14.55 9.51
N VAL A 82 2.88 15.47 10.20
CA VAL A 82 2.28 16.70 10.70
C VAL A 82 2.72 17.82 9.76
N SER A 83 1.77 18.50 9.12
CA SER A 83 2.06 19.58 8.19
C SER A 83 2.79 20.74 8.90
N PRO A 84 3.55 21.58 8.17
CA PRO A 84 4.18 22.76 8.75
C PRO A 84 3.18 23.69 9.45
N GLU A 85 1.97 23.81 8.90
CA GLU A 85 0.89 24.61 9.47
C GLU A 85 0.40 24.05 10.81
N LEU A 86 0.12 22.74 10.88
CA LEU A 86 -0.28 22.11 12.13
C LEU A 86 0.85 22.19 13.16
N LEU A 87 2.11 22.01 12.76
CA LEU A 87 3.24 22.16 13.66
C LEU A 87 3.28 23.59 14.24
N ALA A 88 3.08 24.62 13.41
CA ALA A 88 3.06 26.00 13.87
C ALA A 88 1.93 26.24 14.89
N ARG A 89 0.72 25.71 14.64
CA ARG A 89 -0.40 25.76 15.59
C ARG A 89 -0.02 25.05 16.90
N VAL A 90 0.52 23.82 16.81
CA VAL A 90 0.96 23.05 17.98
C VAL A 90 2.01 23.80 18.81
N GLU A 91 3.00 24.43 18.17
CA GLU A 91 4.03 25.21 18.87
C GLU A 91 3.44 26.42 19.60
N LYS A 92 2.49 27.11 18.98
CA LYS A 92 1.76 28.24 19.59
C LYS A 92 0.96 27.79 20.81
N GLU A 93 0.13 26.76 20.66
CA GLU A 93 -0.74 26.27 21.75
C GLU A 93 0.08 25.67 22.89
N ALA A 94 1.21 25.02 22.59
CA ALA A 94 2.11 24.45 23.60
C ALA A 94 2.91 25.50 24.40
N ALA A 95 2.85 26.78 24.03
CA ALA A 95 3.44 27.87 24.80
C ALA A 95 2.57 28.33 25.99
N SER A 96 1.34 27.82 26.10
CA SER A 96 0.43 28.08 27.22
C SER A 96 0.92 27.46 28.54
N PRO A 97 0.40 27.92 29.70
CA PRO A 97 0.83 27.42 31.02
C PRO A 97 0.64 25.91 31.23
N ASP A 98 -0.39 25.30 30.64
CA ASP A 98 -0.66 23.86 30.70
C ASP A 98 0.10 23.06 29.62
N ARG A 99 0.99 23.73 28.88
CA ARG A 99 1.77 23.20 27.76
C ARG A 99 0.89 22.69 26.61
N GLY A 100 -0.28 23.28 26.42
CA GLY A 100 -1.23 22.99 25.34
C GLY A 100 -2.10 21.77 25.61
N LYS A 101 -2.14 21.27 26.85
CA LYS A 101 -2.90 20.04 27.18
C LYS A 101 -4.37 20.17 26.81
N ALA A 102 -5.03 21.26 27.21
CA ALA A 102 -6.44 21.50 26.89
C ALA A 102 -6.68 21.48 25.37
N PHE A 103 -5.85 22.19 24.61
CA PHE A 103 -5.89 22.20 23.15
C PHE A 103 -5.76 20.79 22.55
N PHE A 104 -4.79 19.97 22.98
CA PHE A 104 -4.60 18.65 22.38
C PHE A 104 -5.77 17.70 22.66
N LEU A 105 -6.38 17.78 23.85
CA LEU A 105 -7.55 16.97 24.19
C LEU A 105 -8.78 17.44 23.40
N GLU A 106 -8.98 18.75 23.27
CA GLU A 106 -10.05 19.31 22.45
C GLU A 106 -9.88 18.97 20.97
N PHE A 107 -8.67 19.13 20.42
CA PHE A 107 -8.37 18.78 19.04
C PHE A 107 -8.58 17.29 18.73
N ALA A 108 -8.34 16.41 19.70
CA ALA A 108 -8.68 14.99 19.58
C ALA A 108 -10.20 14.75 19.65
N ALA A 109 -10.91 15.47 20.52
CA ALA A 109 -12.37 15.39 20.62
C ALA A 109 -13.06 15.89 19.33
N GLN A 110 -12.56 16.97 18.72
CA GLN A 110 -12.99 17.46 17.42
C GLN A 110 -12.80 16.40 16.33
N GLN A 111 -11.63 15.75 16.26
CA GLN A 111 -11.39 14.63 15.34
C GLN A 111 -12.35 13.46 15.57
N CYS A 112 -12.70 13.14 16.82
CA CYS A 112 -13.71 12.12 17.12
C CYS A 112 -15.10 12.51 16.60
N ALA A 113 -15.48 13.79 16.73
CA ALA A 113 -16.73 14.31 16.22
C ALA A 113 -16.78 14.28 14.67
N VAL A 114 -15.68 14.67 14.01
CA VAL A 114 -15.51 14.54 12.55
C VAL A 114 -15.68 13.09 12.11
N ALA A 115 -14.95 12.16 12.72
CA ALA A 115 -15.06 10.73 12.39
C ALA A 115 -16.50 10.22 12.53
N LYS A 116 -17.19 10.57 13.63
CA LYS A 116 -18.60 10.22 13.84
C LYS A 116 -19.52 10.83 12.77
N GLY A 117 -19.33 12.11 12.45
CA GLY A 117 -20.13 12.84 11.46
C GLY A 117 -19.95 12.31 10.03
N LEU A 118 -18.74 11.88 9.68
CA LEU A 118 -18.43 11.23 8.40
C LEU A 118 -18.97 9.80 8.30
N GLY A 119 -19.29 9.16 9.42
CA GLY A 119 -19.85 7.80 9.45
C GLY A 119 -18.84 6.68 9.73
N TYR A 120 -17.70 6.97 10.36
CA TYR A 120 -16.81 5.94 10.88
C TYR A 120 -17.52 5.10 11.94
N GLY A 121 -17.23 3.80 11.99
CA GLY A 121 -17.82 2.86 12.94
C GLY A 121 -17.29 3.00 14.37
N GLY A 122 -16.26 3.81 14.58
CA GLY A 122 -15.68 4.10 15.88
C GLY A 122 -14.33 4.82 15.78
N VAL A 123 -13.70 5.02 16.93
CA VAL A 123 -12.38 5.66 17.04
C VAL A 123 -11.41 4.76 17.78
N TYR A 124 -10.18 4.69 17.29
CA TYR A 124 -9.02 4.16 18.00
C TYR A 124 -8.25 5.36 18.56
N LEU A 125 -8.34 5.58 19.88
CA LEU A 125 -7.64 6.68 20.56
C LEU A 125 -6.23 6.25 20.92
N GLY A 126 -5.24 6.99 20.42
CA GLY A 126 -3.82 6.77 20.68
C GLY A 126 -3.13 7.98 21.29
N GLY A 127 -1.96 7.77 21.91
CA GLY A 127 -1.17 8.82 22.54
C GLY A 127 -0.66 8.41 23.93
N HIS A 128 0.08 9.30 24.56
CA HIS A 128 0.53 9.13 25.95
C HIS A 128 -0.48 9.75 26.91
N LEU A 129 -1.60 9.05 27.12
CA LEU A 129 -2.76 9.54 27.87
C LEU A 129 -2.90 8.84 29.23
N LYS A 130 -3.41 9.57 30.22
CA LYS A 130 -3.93 8.97 31.45
C LYS A 130 -5.39 8.60 31.25
N TYR A 131 -5.93 7.78 32.15
CA TYR A 131 -7.33 7.37 32.12
C TYR A 131 -8.27 8.58 32.06
N GLU A 132 -8.02 9.61 32.87
CA GLU A 132 -8.88 10.80 32.95
C GLU A 132 -8.89 11.61 31.64
N ASP A 133 -7.80 11.54 30.86
CA ASP A 133 -7.72 12.22 29.57
C ASP A 133 -8.67 11.56 28.55
N TYR A 134 -8.84 10.23 28.59
CA TYR A 134 -9.83 9.54 27.74
C TYR A 134 -11.26 9.95 28.09
N ASP A 135 -11.60 9.95 29.38
CA ASP A 135 -12.94 10.36 29.83
C ASP A 135 -13.22 11.82 29.44
N HIS A 136 -12.23 12.70 29.53
CA HIS A 136 -12.35 14.09 29.10
C HIS A 136 -12.61 14.24 27.61
N ILE A 137 -11.83 13.55 26.75
CA ILE A 137 -12.02 13.58 25.28
C ILE A 137 -13.42 13.07 24.91
N LEU A 138 -13.84 11.95 25.51
CA LEU A 138 -15.15 11.36 25.22
C LEU A 138 -16.29 12.25 25.72
N ALA A 139 -16.14 12.91 26.88
CA ALA A 139 -17.11 13.86 27.39
C ALA A 139 -17.24 15.09 26.47
N LEU A 140 -16.11 15.69 26.06
CA LEU A 140 -16.09 16.81 25.11
C LEU A 140 -16.75 16.41 23.79
N SER A 141 -16.35 15.28 23.21
CA SER A 141 -16.90 14.79 21.94
C SER A 141 -18.41 14.56 22.00
N ARG A 142 -18.95 14.15 23.16
CA ARG A 142 -20.40 13.98 23.38
C ARG A 142 -21.13 15.29 23.62
N SER A 143 -20.45 16.34 24.07
CA SER A 143 -21.07 17.65 24.31
C SER A 143 -21.31 18.48 23.05
N TYR A 144 -20.61 18.15 21.95
CA TYR A 144 -20.79 18.84 20.68
C TYR A 144 -22.17 18.56 20.07
N GLY A 145 -22.72 19.56 19.38
CA GLY A 145 -23.94 19.45 18.59
C GLY A 145 -23.79 18.48 17.42
N THR A 146 -24.93 18.05 16.87
CA THR A 146 -24.97 17.05 15.78
C THR A 146 -24.40 17.53 14.45
N SER A 147 -24.15 18.84 14.30
CA SER A 147 -23.62 19.45 13.07
C SER A 147 -22.27 20.15 13.24
N ASP A 148 -21.79 20.35 14.47
CA ASP A 148 -20.52 21.03 14.79
C ASP A 148 -19.32 20.35 14.12
N TRP A 149 -19.42 19.04 13.85
CA TRP A 149 -18.39 18.29 13.14
C TRP A 149 -18.09 18.86 11.75
N LYS A 150 -19.03 19.56 11.10
CA LYS A 150 -18.81 20.20 9.80
C LYS A 150 -17.84 21.37 9.91
N ASP A 151 -17.98 22.17 10.96
CA ASP A 151 -17.07 23.27 11.24
C ASP A 151 -15.70 22.70 11.62
N PHE A 152 -15.66 21.69 12.50
CA PHE A 152 -14.43 21.00 12.85
C PHE A 152 -13.76 20.33 11.65
N ALA A 153 -14.50 19.82 10.68
CA ALA A 153 -13.92 19.24 9.47
C ALA A 153 -13.15 20.28 8.65
N SER A 154 -13.60 21.54 8.63
CA SER A 154 -12.86 22.63 8.00
C SER A 154 -11.63 23.06 8.81
N GLU A 155 -11.69 22.98 10.14
CA GLU A 155 -10.54 23.27 11.02
C GLU A 155 -9.48 22.17 11.05
N VAL A 156 -9.89 20.90 10.94
CA VAL A 156 -9.00 19.72 10.88
C VAL A 156 -8.67 19.43 9.43
N ASN A 157 -8.18 20.42 8.68
CA ASN A 157 -7.86 20.27 7.27
C ASN A 157 -6.41 20.72 7.00
N TYR A 158 -5.45 19.90 7.42
CA TYR A 158 -4.03 20.20 7.29
C TYR A 158 -3.44 19.53 6.06
N ASP A 159 -3.53 20.21 4.92
CA ASP A 159 -2.98 19.76 3.64
C ASP A 159 -1.44 19.73 3.62
N LEU A 160 -0.90 18.83 2.79
CA LEU A 160 0.49 18.88 2.35
C LEU A 160 0.62 19.55 0.97
N PRO A 161 1.76 20.19 0.66
CA PRO A 161 2.00 20.76 -0.67
C PRO A 161 1.90 19.71 -1.78
N ASP A 162 1.11 20.01 -2.81
CA ASP A 162 0.84 19.10 -3.94
C ASP A 162 0.28 17.73 -3.50
N GLU A 163 -0.47 17.68 -2.40
CA GLU A 163 -1.11 16.46 -1.92
C GLU A 163 -2.11 15.90 -2.92
N PHE A 164 -1.96 14.61 -3.22
CA PHE A 164 -2.85 13.88 -4.10
C PHE A 164 -4.17 13.59 -3.40
N TYR A 165 -5.27 13.96 -4.04
CA TYR A 165 -6.62 13.55 -3.66
C TYR A 165 -7.23 12.72 -4.80
N PHE A 166 -7.89 11.61 -4.44
CA PHE A 166 -8.57 10.75 -5.40
C PHE A 166 -9.86 11.38 -5.94
N PHE A 167 -10.51 12.24 -5.16
CA PHE A 167 -11.69 13.01 -5.57
C PHE A 167 -11.39 14.50 -5.68
N GLU A 168 -12.14 15.20 -6.53
CA GLU A 168 -12.13 16.67 -6.60
C GLU A 168 -12.77 17.26 -5.32
N PRO A 169 -12.35 18.46 -4.88
CA PRO A 169 -12.93 19.09 -3.69
C PRO A 169 -14.38 19.50 -3.94
N ASP A 170 -15.18 19.43 -2.89
CA ASP A 170 -16.52 20.00 -2.84
C ASP A 170 -16.42 21.43 -2.27
N ALA A 171 -16.87 22.42 -3.05
CA ALA A 171 -16.68 23.83 -2.71
C ALA A 171 -17.53 24.30 -1.51
N ASP A 172 -18.67 23.64 -1.27
CA ASP A 172 -19.61 24.05 -0.23
C ASP A 172 -19.21 23.48 1.14
N THR A 173 -18.65 22.27 1.15
CA THR A 173 -18.32 21.53 2.38
C THR A 173 -16.83 21.53 2.73
N GLY A 174 -15.95 21.82 1.78
CA GLY A 174 -14.50 21.68 1.95
C GLY A 174 -14.00 20.23 2.00
N LEU A 175 -14.90 19.24 1.87
CA LEU A 175 -14.59 17.81 1.79
C LEU A 175 -14.43 17.37 0.33
N ASN A 176 -14.65 16.09 0.02
CA ASN A 176 -14.62 15.61 -1.35
C ASN A 176 -15.99 15.67 -2.01
N SER A 177 -15.98 15.91 -3.32
CA SER A 177 -17.13 15.77 -4.20
C SER A 177 -17.37 14.30 -4.59
N ALA A 178 -18.30 14.06 -5.52
CA ALA A 178 -18.47 12.78 -6.18
C ALA A 178 -17.57 12.60 -7.42
N GLU A 179 -16.87 13.65 -7.87
CA GLU A 179 -16.04 13.61 -9.07
C GLU A 179 -14.66 13.03 -8.75
N ILE A 180 -14.21 12.04 -9.55
CA ILE A 180 -12.84 11.54 -9.47
C ILE A 180 -11.87 12.59 -10.01
N ASN A 181 -10.71 12.69 -9.38
CA ASN A 181 -9.63 13.59 -9.74
C ASN A 181 -9.33 13.59 -11.25
N ARG A 182 -9.43 14.76 -11.86
CA ARG A 182 -9.32 14.98 -13.31
C ARG A 182 -7.92 14.68 -13.81
N ARG A 183 -6.88 14.98 -13.03
CA ARG A 183 -5.49 14.66 -13.37
C ARG A 183 -5.25 13.15 -13.36
N TYR A 184 -5.79 12.45 -12.36
CA TYR A 184 -5.77 10.99 -12.29
C TYR A 184 -6.44 10.37 -13.53
N LEU A 185 -7.67 10.78 -13.86
CA LEU A 185 -8.36 10.30 -15.05
C LEU A 185 -7.63 10.64 -16.36
N ALA A 186 -7.10 11.86 -16.49
CA ALA A 186 -6.35 12.28 -17.66
C ALA A 186 -5.09 11.43 -17.88
N SER A 187 -4.41 11.05 -16.80
CA SER A 187 -3.22 10.19 -16.86
C SER A 187 -3.50 8.78 -17.39
N LYS A 188 -4.75 8.32 -17.29
CA LYS A 188 -5.22 7.00 -17.77
C LYS A 188 -5.73 7.02 -19.21
N ARG A 189 -5.86 8.20 -19.83
CA ARG A 189 -6.23 8.33 -21.26
C ARG A 189 -5.06 7.94 -22.16
N PRO A 190 -5.29 7.59 -23.45
CA PRO A 190 -4.21 7.17 -24.36
C PRO A 190 -3.00 8.11 -24.43
N LYS A 191 -3.22 9.43 -24.43
CA LYS A 191 -2.14 10.45 -24.40
C LYS A 191 -1.36 10.46 -23.07
N GLY A 192 -2.04 10.23 -21.94
CA GLY A 192 -1.41 10.14 -20.63
C GLY A 192 -0.56 8.88 -20.51
N LEU A 193 -1.12 7.74 -20.91
CA LEU A 193 -0.42 6.45 -20.93
C LEU A 193 0.81 6.47 -21.85
N SER A 194 0.71 7.06 -23.05
CA SER A 194 1.87 7.16 -23.95
C SER A 194 3.00 7.99 -23.33
N SER A 195 2.68 9.11 -22.67
CA SER A 195 3.66 9.93 -21.95
C SER A 195 4.33 9.15 -20.81
N LEU A 196 3.57 8.40 -20.03
CA LEU A 196 4.11 7.56 -18.94
C LEU A 196 4.99 6.41 -19.48
N ARG A 197 4.59 5.77 -20.58
CA ARG A 197 5.40 4.70 -21.23
C ARG A 197 6.74 5.19 -21.72
N LEU A 198 6.82 6.42 -22.24
CA LEU A 198 8.09 7.02 -22.67
C LEU A 198 9.06 7.24 -21.50
N ARG A 199 8.54 7.45 -20.28
CA ARG A 199 9.33 7.57 -19.06
C ARG A 199 9.70 6.22 -18.43
N THR A 200 9.08 5.14 -18.88
CA THR A 200 9.31 3.81 -18.32
C THR A 200 10.57 3.19 -18.91
N SER A 201 11.41 2.58 -18.07
CA SER A 201 12.65 1.93 -18.49
C SER A 201 12.43 0.89 -19.60
N LEU A 202 13.26 0.94 -20.65
CA LEU A 202 13.26 -0.05 -21.73
C LEU A 202 13.49 -1.48 -21.20
N THR A 203 14.36 -1.62 -20.19
CA THR A 203 14.62 -2.90 -19.51
C THR A 203 13.35 -3.51 -18.95
N TYR A 204 12.48 -2.72 -18.32
CA TYR A 204 11.19 -3.22 -17.82
C TYR A 204 10.31 -3.75 -18.97
N ARG A 205 10.21 -3.00 -20.07
CA ARG A 205 9.37 -3.37 -21.23
C ARG A 205 9.85 -4.66 -21.89
N ILE A 206 11.15 -4.81 -22.10
CA ILE A 206 11.75 -6.01 -22.70
C ILE A 206 11.50 -7.21 -21.79
N ASN A 207 11.78 -7.08 -20.49
CA ASN A 207 11.61 -8.18 -19.55
C ASN A 207 10.15 -8.64 -19.44
N ARG A 208 9.21 -7.69 -19.48
CA ARG A 208 7.79 -8.02 -19.52
C ARG A 208 7.42 -8.84 -20.75
N TYR A 209 7.85 -8.42 -21.93
CA TYR A 209 7.61 -9.16 -23.17
C TYR A 209 8.22 -10.57 -23.12
N LEU A 210 9.47 -10.70 -22.65
CA LEU A 210 10.14 -12.00 -22.51
C LEU A 210 9.43 -12.91 -21.51
N HIS A 211 8.95 -12.37 -20.38
CA HIS A 211 8.18 -13.15 -19.42
C HIS A 211 6.86 -13.65 -20.02
N ASP A 212 6.12 -12.80 -20.71
CA ASP A 212 4.85 -13.16 -21.34
C ASP A 212 5.01 -14.24 -22.42
N ALA A 213 6.15 -14.25 -23.11
CA ALA A 213 6.47 -15.23 -24.14
C ALA A 213 6.95 -16.58 -23.56
N PHE A 214 7.77 -16.56 -22.50
CA PHE A 214 8.48 -17.75 -22.03
C PHE A 214 7.99 -18.29 -20.68
N PHE A 215 7.56 -17.45 -19.75
CA PHE A 215 7.28 -17.86 -18.37
C PHE A 215 5.79 -17.97 -18.03
N VAL A 216 4.90 -17.42 -18.88
CA VAL A 216 3.45 -17.57 -18.73
C VAL A 216 2.98 -18.96 -19.19
N PRO A 217 2.34 -19.75 -18.32
CA PRO A 217 1.97 -21.12 -18.68
C PRO A 217 0.87 -21.18 -19.73
N GLY A 218 0.94 -22.22 -20.57
CA GLY A 218 0.11 -22.35 -21.77
C GLY A 218 0.78 -21.82 -23.05
N ARG A 219 1.73 -20.88 -22.94
CA ARG A 219 2.54 -20.38 -24.07
C ARG A 219 3.52 -21.43 -24.59
N LEU A 220 3.91 -21.32 -25.87
CA LEU A 220 4.89 -22.22 -26.48
C LEU A 220 6.26 -22.15 -25.78
N GLY A 221 6.72 -20.95 -25.44
CA GLY A 221 7.99 -20.75 -24.73
C GLY A 221 8.02 -21.47 -23.39
N PHE A 222 6.90 -21.51 -22.67
CA PHE A 222 6.80 -22.24 -21.40
C PHE A 222 6.96 -23.75 -21.57
N ARG A 223 6.35 -24.33 -22.61
CA ARG A 223 6.45 -25.77 -22.89
C ARG A 223 7.88 -26.17 -23.28
N ILE A 224 8.54 -25.32 -24.07
CA ILE A 224 9.95 -25.50 -24.45
C ILE A 224 10.83 -25.44 -23.19
N GLY A 225 10.66 -24.41 -22.36
CA GLY A 225 11.40 -24.26 -21.10
C GLY A 225 11.20 -25.45 -20.17
N ARG A 226 9.96 -25.91 -19.97
CA ARG A 226 9.65 -27.11 -19.17
C ARG A 226 10.35 -28.36 -19.69
N THR A 227 10.36 -28.57 -21.00
CA THR A 227 11.05 -29.72 -21.61
C THR A 227 12.55 -29.65 -21.39
N LEU A 228 13.15 -28.47 -21.61
CA LEU A 228 14.58 -28.23 -21.42
C LEU A 228 15.00 -28.45 -19.96
N TYR A 229 14.31 -27.82 -19.02
CA TYR A 229 14.63 -27.94 -17.59
C TYR A 229 14.34 -29.34 -17.06
N GLY A 230 13.26 -29.99 -17.49
CA GLY A 230 12.97 -31.38 -17.14
C GLY A 230 13.97 -32.38 -17.74
N PHE A 231 14.60 -32.08 -18.87
CA PHE A 231 15.74 -32.85 -19.38
C PHE A 231 17.02 -32.58 -18.57
N ALA A 232 17.30 -31.30 -18.28
CA ALA A 232 18.48 -30.90 -17.52
C ALA A 232 18.51 -31.51 -16.10
N GLU A 233 17.35 -31.67 -15.45
CA GLU A 233 17.23 -32.35 -14.16
C GLU A 233 17.46 -33.86 -14.24
N ARG A 234 17.02 -34.51 -15.32
CA ARG A 234 17.27 -35.94 -15.55
C ARG A 234 18.75 -36.24 -15.79
N VAL A 235 19.43 -35.37 -16.53
CA VAL A 235 20.88 -35.49 -16.79
C VAL A 235 21.70 -35.09 -15.56
N GLY A 236 21.23 -34.07 -14.82
CA GLY A 236 21.84 -33.57 -13.60
C GLY A 236 23.25 -32.99 -13.78
N GLY A 237 23.93 -32.77 -12.65
CA GLY A 237 25.37 -32.50 -12.61
C GLY A 237 25.79 -31.15 -13.21
N ARG A 238 26.53 -31.17 -14.32
CA ARG A 238 27.13 -29.97 -14.93
C ARG A 238 26.11 -29.13 -15.69
N LEU A 239 25.13 -29.75 -16.34
CA LEU A 239 24.14 -29.05 -17.15
C LEU A 239 23.22 -28.16 -16.28
N GLN A 240 22.72 -28.70 -15.17
CA GLN A 240 21.90 -27.94 -14.23
C GLN A 240 22.66 -26.75 -13.62
N ARG A 241 23.92 -26.96 -13.22
CA ARG A 241 24.80 -25.87 -12.73
C ARG A 241 25.06 -24.81 -13.80
N GLY A 242 25.27 -25.23 -15.05
CA GLY A 242 25.46 -24.31 -16.18
C GLY A 242 24.22 -23.43 -16.44
N LEU A 243 23.03 -24.02 -16.43
CA LEU A 243 21.78 -23.26 -16.59
C LEU A 243 21.50 -22.31 -15.43
N HIS A 244 21.80 -22.71 -14.19
CA HIS A 244 21.68 -21.82 -13.04
C HIS A 244 22.69 -20.68 -13.09
N LEU A 245 23.93 -20.93 -13.52
CA LEU A 245 24.91 -19.88 -13.76
C LEU A 245 24.42 -18.90 -14.84
N ALA A 246 23.89 -19.41 -15.96
CA ALA A 246 23.31 -18.57 -17.01
C ALA A 246 22.15 -17.70 -16.49
N GLU A 247 21.29 -18.27 -15.64
CA GLU A 247 20.25 -17.51 -14.94
C GLU A 247 20.84 -16.36 -14.10
N GLN A 248 21.89 -16.62 -13.30
CA GLN A 248 22.49 -15.58 -12.46
C GLN A 248 23.20 -14.50 -13.28
N VAL A 249 23.89 -14.87 -14.37
CA VAL A 249 24.52 -13.93 -15.31
C VAL A 249 23.50 -12.96 -15.90
N VAL A 250 22.23 -13.37 -16.05
CA VAL A 250 21.15 -12.47 -16.49
C VAL A 250 20.56 -11.71 -15.30
N LYS A 251 20.14 -12.39 -14.24
CA LYS A 251 19.29 -11.79 -13.19
C LYS A 251 20.05 -10.93 -12.20
N VAL A 252 21.32 -11.24 -11.91
CA VAL A 252 22.15 -10.43 -10.99
C VAL A 252 22.37 -9.02 -11.56
N PRO A 253 22.91 -8.83 -12.77
CA PRO A 253 23.11 -7.49 -13.31
C PRO A 253 21.79 -6.77 -13.64
N ALA A 254 20.77 -7.47 -14.13
CA ALA A 254 19.52 -6.82 -14.54
C ALA A 254 18.64 -6.38 -13.36
N PHE A 255 18.64 -7.11 -12.24
CA PHE A 255 17.68 -6.88 -11.15
C PHE A 255 18.30 -6.85 -9.74
N GLY A 256 19.60 -7.11 -9.61
CA GLY A 256 20.24 -7.36 -8.33
C GLY A 256 19.72 -8.64 -7.68
N CYS A 257 19.60 -9.73 -8.43
CA CYS A 257 19.13 -11.02 -7.89
C CYS A 257 19.93 -11.44 -6.63
N ARG A 258 19.22 -12.02 -5.66
CA ARG A 258 19.78 -12.59 -4.42
C ARG A 258 19.56 -14.10 -4.32
N ASP A 259 19.28 -14.73 -5.45
CA ASP A 259 19.16 -16.18 -5.61
C ASP A 259 18.20 -16.87 -4.61
N CYS A 260 17.01 -16.28 -4.39
CA CYS A 260 16.03 -16.87 -3.47
C CYS A 260 15.32 -18.12 -4.00
N GLY A 261 15.48 -18.45 -5.29
CA GLY A 261 14.84 -19.58 -5.99
C GLY A 261 13.32 -19.50 -6.15
N ASP A 262 12.61 -18.75 -5.31
CA ASP A 262 11.18 -18.48 -5.37
C ASP A 262 10.94 -17.05 -5.89
N CYS A 263 10.96 -16.88 -7.21
CA CYS A 263 11.13 -15.56 -7.85
C CYS A 263 9.84 -14.75 -7.96
N SER A 264 9.82 -13.56 -7.35
CA SER A 264 8.69 -12.62 -7.42
C SER A 264 8.94 -11.36 -8.25
N LEU A 265 9.82 -11.45 -9.27
CA LEU A 265 10.03 -10.35 -10.20
C LEU A 265 8.71 -9.96 -10.92
N PRO A 266 7.95 -10.88 -11.52
CA PRO A 266 6.71 -10.52 -12.25
C PRO A 266 5.67 -9.87 -11.33
N ASP A 267 5.61 -10.32 -10.07
CA ASP A 267 4.65 -9.88 -9.05
C ASP A 267 4.83 -8.43 -8.56
N ILE A 268 6.00 -7.84 -8.83
CA ILE A 268 6.38 -6.49 -8.38
C ILE A 268 6.98 -5.73 -9.56
N ALA A 269 6.39 -5.90 -10.75
CA ALA A 269 6.76 -5.17 -11.96
C ALA A 269 8.27 -5.22 -12.28
N TYR A 270 8.89 -6.40 -12.15
CA TYR A 270 10.32 -6.68 -12.34
C TYR A 270 11.23 -5.87 -11.40
N LEU A 271 10.81 -5.74 -10.15
CA LEU A 271 11.64 -5.26 -9.05
C LEU A 271 11.88 -6.42 -8.08
N CYS A 272 13.15 -6.74 -7.81
CA CYS A 272 13.49 -7.84 -6.93
C CYS A 272 13.21 -7.47 -5.47
N PRO A 273 12.28 -8.14 -4.75
CA PRO A 273 12.00 -7.82 -3.35
C PRO A 273 13.19 -8.13 -2.44
N GLU A 274 14.03 -9.10 -2.80
CA GLU A 274 15.19 -9.50 -1.98
C GLU A 274 16.31 -8.46 -1.97
N SER A 275 16.48 -7.69 -3.04
CA SER A 275 17.52 -6.66 -3.12
C SER A 275 16.99 -5.24 -3.00
N GLN A 276 15.76 -4.98 -3.45
CA GLN A 276 15.27 -3.61 -3.59
C GLN A 276 14.33 -3.21 -2.45
N CYS A 277 13.72 -4.16 -1.75
CA CYS A 277 12.92 -3.89 -0.55
C CYS A 277 13.74 -4.14 0.71
N ALA A 278 13.86 -3.15 1.60
CA ALA A 278 14.55 -3.34 2.89
C ALA A 278 13.84 -4.35 3.82
N LYS A 279 12.55 -4.59 3.57
CA LYS A 279 11.69 -5.51 4.35
C LYS A 279 11.35 -6.79 3.59
N ASN A 280 11.94 -6.99 2.40
CA ASN A 280 11.67 -8.12 1.51
C ASN A 280 10.17 -8.42 1.26
N GLN A 281 9.32 -7.38 1.26
CA GLN A 281 7.88 -7.55 1.18
C GLN A 281 7.41 -7.92 -0.24
N ARG A 282 6.52 -8.93 -0.31
CA ARG A 282 5.94 -9.43 -1.57
C ARG A 282 4.44 -9.17 -1.73
N ASN A 283 3.76 -8.62 -0.71
CA ASN A 283 2.30 -8.55 -0.64
C ASN A 283 1.79 -7.09 -0.48
N GLY A 284 2.33 -6.19 -1.29
CA GLY A 284 1.92 -4.80 -1.35
C GLY A 284 2.70 -3.84 -0.44
N PRO A 285 2.42 -2.54 -0.55
CA PRO A 285 3.16 -1.47 0.10
C PRO A 285 3.13 -1.61 1.63
N CYS A 286 4.24 -1.29 2.29
CA CYS A 286 4.21 -0.99 3.71
C CYS A 286 3.67 0.42 3.95
N GLY A 287 3.41 0.81 5.21
CA GLY A 287 3.07 2.21 5.53
C GLY A 287 4.28 3.16 5.48
N GLY A 288 5.48 2.59 5.30
CA GLY A 288 6.78 3.19 5.53
C GLY A 288 7.41 3.98 4.38
N THR A 289 6.59 4.58 3.53
CA THR A 289 7.08 5.44 2.45
C THR A 289 6.81 6.89 2.82
N LEU A 290 7.73 7.80 2.49
CA LEU A 290 7.55 9.24 2.64
C LEU A 290 8.06 9.90 1.37
N ASP A 291 7.21 10.65 0.67
CA ASP A 291 7.57 11.34 -0.55
C ASP A 291 8.17 10.41 -1.61
N GLY A 292 7.61 9.21 -1.72
CA GLY A 292 8.07 8.19 -2.65
C GLY A 292 9.33 7.44 -2.21
N ARG A 293 9.96 7.83 -1.09
CA ARG A 293 11.18 7.22 -0.55
C ARG A 293 10.89 6.18 0.52
N CYS A 294 11.72 5.15 0.58
CA CYS A 294 11.68 4.14 1.63
C CYS A 294 12.12 4.74 2.97
N GLU A 295 11.49 4.34 4.07
CA GLU A 295 11.96 4.69 5.42
C GLU A 295 13.34 4.15 5.76
N VAL A 296 13.77 3.07 5.10
CA VAL A 296 15.07 2.46 5.32
C VAL A 296 16.00 2.86 4.18
N GLY A 297 16.81 3.87 4.45
CA GLY A 297 17.83 4.42 3.54
C GLY A 297 17.27 5.34 2.46
N GLU A 298 18.15 5.96 1.70
CA GLU A 298 17.80 6.98 0.69
C GLU A 298 17.45 6.37 -0.67
N LYS A 299 16.49 5.45 -0.72
CA LYS A 299 16.05 4.78 -1.96
C LYS A 299 14.56 4.95 -2.20
N GLU A 300 14.16 4.96 -3.48
CA GLU A 300 12.74 4.95 -3.85
C GLU A 300 12.04 3.68 -3.35
N GLY A 301 10.82 3.86 -2.86
CA GLY A 301 9.94 2.77 -2.44
C GLY A 301 9.74 1.78 -3.59
N ILE A 302 9.97 0.49 -3.33
CA ILE A 302 9.77 -0.56 -4.34
C ILE A 302 8.34 -0.56 -4.89
N TRP A 303 7.34 -0.30 -4.04
CA TRP A 303 5.93 -0.29 -4.43
C TRP A 303 5.51 1.00 -5.15
N VAL A 304 6.18 2.13 -4.89
CA VAL A 304 6.03 3.36 -5.67
C VAL A 304 6.49 3.11 -7.10
N ARG A 305 7.71 2.58 -7.26
CA ARG A 305 8.26 2.23 -8.57
C ARG A 305 7.43 1.18 -9.31
N ALA A 306 6.91 0.18 -8.59
CA ALA A 306 6.03 -0.82 -9.20
C ALA A 306 4.71 -0.20 -9.65
N TYR A 307 4.14 0.73 -8.88
CA TYR A 307 2.93 1.44 -9.24
C TYR A 307 3.13 2.25 -10.52
N ASP A 308 4.21 3.03 -10.60
CA ASP A 308 4.51 3.85 -11.79
C ASP A 308 4.71 3.00 -13.05
N ARG A 309 5.40 1.85 -12.93
CA ARG A 309 5.60 0.89 -14.03
C ARG A 309 4.29 0.28 -14.52
N LEU A 310 3.38 -0.08 -13.61
CA LEU A 310 2.07 -0.66 -13.96
C LEU A 310 1.11 0.40 -14.48
N LYS A 311 1.13 1.61 -13.92
CA LYS A 311 0.31 2.73 -14.37
C LYS A 311 0.64 3.14 -15.80
N ALA A 312 1.91 3.12 -16.19
CA ALA A 312 2.31 3.31 -17.58
C ALA A 312 1.69 2.27 -18.54
N CYS A 313 1.36 1.09 -18.04
CA CYS A 313 0.66 0.06 -18.80
C CYS A 313 -0.87 0.18 -18.71
N GLY A 314 -1.41 0.96 -17.78
CA GLY A 314 -2.84 1.03 -17.45
C GLY A 314 -3.31 -0.15 -16.58
N GLU A 315 -2.41 -0.72 -15.79
CA GLU A 315 -2.61 -1.96 -15.03
C GLU A 315 -2.45 -1.79 -13.51
N GLU A 316 -2.33 -0.55 -13.03
CA GLU A 316 -2.06 -0.25 -11.64
C GLU A 316 -3.14 -0.78 -10.69
N GLU A 317 -4.42 -0.76 -11.10
CA GLU A 317 -5.52 -1.29 -10.29
C GLU A 317 -5.41 -2.80 -10.04
N GLY A 318 -4.73 -3.53 -10.93
CA GLY A 318 -4.48 -4.97 -10.81
C GLY A 318 -3.22 -5.31 -10.02
N MET A 319 -2.46 -4.32 -9.53
CA MET A 319 -1.13 -4.50 -8.93
C MET A 319 -1.05 -5.59 -7.86
N LEU A 320 -2.09 -5.70 -7.04
CA LEU A 320 -2.14 -6.64 -5.91
C LEU A 320 -3.17 -7.75 -6.08
N HIS A 321 -3.86 -7.79 -7.24
CA HIS A 321 -4.91 -8.77 -7.51
C HIS A 321 -4.30 -10.14 -7.84
N ARG A 322 -3.81 -10.82 -6.79
CA ARG A 322 -3.20 -12.14 -6.85
C ARG A 322 -3.23 -12.82 -5.47
N PRO A 323 -3.00 -14.13 -5.39
CA PRO A 323 -2.82 -14.81 -4.11
C PRO A 323 -1.69 -14.19 -3.28
N VAL A 324 -1.83 -14.27 -1.95
CA VAL A 324 -0.77 -13.86 -1.02
C VAL A 324 0.44 -14.76 -1.24
N VAL A 325 1.60 -14.13 -1.42
CA VAL A 325 2.85 -14.82 -1.67
C VAL A 325 3.62 -14.98 -0.36
N TYR A 326 3.82 -16.23 0.03
CA TYR A 326 4.74 -16.62 1.07
C TYR A 326 6.01 -17.13 0.40
N ARG A 327 7.15 -16.51 0.71
CA ARG A 327 8.45 -16.95 0.18
C ARG A 327 8.70 -18.37 0.65
N ASP A 328 8.98 -19.27 -0.29
CA ASP A 328 9.54 -20.58 0.05
C ASP A 328 11.05 -20.49 0.27
N GLY A 329 11.46 -20.57 1.54
CA GLY A 329 12.88 -20.58 1.91
C GLY A 329 13.64 -21.83 1.46
N SER A 330 12.96 -22.96 1.24
CA SER A 330 13.59 -24.22 0.81
C SER A 330 14.15 -24.17 -0.61
N LEU A 331 13.70 -23.21 -1.41
CA LEU A 331 14.19 -22.96 -2.76
C LEU A 331 15.44 -22.05 -2.79
N ALA A 332 15.89 -21.53 -1.65
CA ALA A 332 17.05 -20.64 -1.62
C ALA A 332 18.30 -21.30 -2.22
N GLY A 333 19.01 -20.58 -3.08
CA GLY A 333 20.19 -21.09 -3.78
C GLY A 333 19.89 -22.05 -4.93
N THR A 334 18.62 -22.19 -5.34
CA THR A 334 18.22 -23.00 -6.51
C THR A 334 17.80 -22.12 -7.68
N SER A 335 17.87 -22.66 -8.91
CA SER A 335 17.46 -21.95 -10.12
C SER A 335 15.97 -21.61 -10.08
N ALA A 336 15.64 -20.32 -10.10
CA ALA A 336 14.24 -19.90 -10.14
C ALA A 336 13.61 -20.19 -11.50
N TRP A 337 14.38 -20.18 -12.59
CA TRP A 337 13.85 -20.60 -13.90
C TRP A 337 13.42 -22.06 -13.87
N ALA A 338 14.25 -22.96 -13.33
CA ALA A 338 13.87 -24.35 -13.12
C ALA A 338 12.60 -24.47 -12.26
N ASN A 339 12.56 -23.76 -11.13
CA ASN A 339 11.40 -23.81 -10.23
C ASN A 339 10.11 -23.31 -10.87
N THR A 340 10.16 -22.26 -11.71
CA THR A 340 8.98 -21.78 -12.43
C THR A 340 8.52 -22.77 -13.51
N PHE A 341 9.43 -23.30 -14.33
CA PHE A 341 9.07 -24.25 -15.39
C PHE A 341 8.57 -25.60 -14.86
N MET A 342 9.13 -26.04 -13.73
CA MET A 342 8.72 -27.25 -13.02
C MET A 342 7.58 -26.98 -12.01
N GLU A 343 7.07 -25.74 -11.94
CA GLU A 343 5.93 -25.32 -11.12
C GLU A 343 6.10 -25.62 -9.62
N ARG A 344 7.34 -25.49 -9.11
CA ARG A 344 7.69 -25.68 -7.69
C ARG A 344 7.56 -24.41 -6.85
N ASP A 345 7.64 -23.26 -7.52
CA ASP A 345 7.53 -21.94 -6.91
C ASP A 345 6.08 -21.59 -6.51
N HIS A 346 5.89 -20.41 -5.92
CA HIS A 346 4.56 -19.95 -5.53
C HIS A 346 3.58 -19.80 -6.71
N HIS A 347 4.08 -19.57 -7.93
CA HIS A 347 3.25 -19.47 -9.15
C HIS A 347 2.61 -20.82 -9.49
N GLY A 348 3.37 -21.91 -9.39
CA GLY A 348 2.84 -23.27 -9.58
C GLY A 348 1.85 -23.68 -8.49
N ARG A 349 2.19 -23.39 -7.22
CA ARG A 349 1.34 -23.73 -6.06
C ARG A 349 -0.01 -23.03 -6.06
N ALA A 350 -0.04 -21.77 -6.49
CA ALA A 350 -1.29 -21.02 -6.61
C ALA A 350 -2.30 -21.66 -7.57
N ARG A 351 -1.84 -22.46 -8.55
CA ARG A 351 -2.70 -23.18 -9.51
C ARG A 351 -3.13 -24.55 -9.02
N THR A 352 -2.39 -25.12 -8.09
CA THR A 352 -2.66 -26.44 -7.51
C THR A 352 -2.94 -26.27 -6.01
N PRO A 353 -4.18 -25.91 -5.61
CA PRO A 353 -4.50 -25.72 -4.20
C PRO A 353 -4.17 -27.00 -3.43
N GLY A 354 -3.48 -26.86 -2.30
CA GLY A 354 -3.06 -28.00 -1.50
C GLY A 354 -4.24 -28.83 -0.97
N PRO A 355 -4.01 -30.05 -0.47
CA PRO A 355 -5.08 -30.94 0.02
C PRO A 355 -5.99 -30.29 1.10
N ARG A 356 -5.45 -29.36 1.90
CA ARG A 356 -6.20 -28.62 2.93
C ARG A 356 -7.17 -27.58 2.34
N GLU A 357 -6.80 -26.90 1.26
CA GLU A 357 -7.68 -25.95 0.56
C GLU A 357 -8.75 -26.67 -0.26
N GLN A 358 -8.41 -27.83 -0.84
CA GLN A 358 -9.39 -28.69 -1.51
C GLN A 358 -10.45 -29.21 -0.53
N LYS A 359 -10.05 -29.63 0.68
CA LYS A 359 -11.00 -30.00 1.75
C LYS A 359 -11.91 -28.83 2.15
N ARG A 360 -11.37 -27.63 2.34
CA ARG A 360 -12.16 -26.42 2.67
C ARG A 360 -13.16 -26.03 1.57
N LYS A 361 -12.77 -26.14 0.29
CA LYS A 361 -13.69 -25.90 -0.83
C LYS A 361 -14.76 -26.99 -0.94
N SER A 362 -14.43 -28.25 -0.68
CA SER A 362 -15.38 -29.37 -0.70
C SER A 362 -16.40 -29.34 0.45
N SER A 363 -16.05 -28.74 1.59
CA SER A 363 -17.00 -28.53 2.70
C SER A 363 -17.93 -27.34 2.45
N GLN A 364 -17.48 -26.30 1.75
CA GLN A 364 -18.31 -25.14 1.38
C GLN A 364 -19.26 -25.38 0.20
N THR A 365 -19.09 -26.48 -0.56
CA THR A 365 -20.01 -26.87 -1.66
C THR A 365 -21.06 -27.90 -1.22
N ARG A 366 -21.08 -28.26 0.07
CA ARG A 366 -22.00 -29.26 0.65
C ARG A 366 -23.01 -28.68 1.65
N GLU A 367 -23.10 -27.36 1.75
CA GLU A 367 -24.15 -26.65 2.52
C GLU A 367 -25.11 -25.90 1.60
#